data_AF-A0A8T5MKD8-F1
#
_entry.id   AF-A0A8T5MKD8-F1
#
_cell.length_a   1.000
_cell.length_b   1.000
_cell.length_c   1.000
_cell.angle_alpha   90.00
_cell.angle_beta   90.00
_cell.angle_gamma   90.00
#
_symmetry.space_group_name_H-M   'P 1'
#
loop_
_entity.id
_entity.type
_entity.pdbx_description
1 polymer ?
#
loop_
_entity_poly.entity_id
_entity_poly.type
_entity_poly.pdbx_seq_one_letter_code
_entity_poly.pdbx_strand_id
1 'polypeptide(L)'
;MSEQRYFIFKYGCYEHLCVHDIVKYAREQDPSPFLWSARLGTGLLGLTSCPAGNKGPKSDNEVLLALGDEGLVKFVELGFITCPVCRPDSVDGFWAAVGKTANEMYGVCSLEEFIDKGRIPFDARRLAWEELLPVIGRTPGRLYLPPGLDESDIVSLKSRFGRIGFALPEVGYYDHKSEARFSRYTISGSD
;
A
#
# COMPACT_ATOMS: atom_id res chain seq x y z
N MET A 1 5.20 -13.59 24.75
CA MET A 1 5.29 -13.19 23.33
C MET A 1 4.24 -12.10 23.11
N SER A 2 4.62 -10.91 22.65
CA SER A 2 3.64 -9.86 22.33
C SER A 2 2.80 -10.30 21.13
N GLU A 3 1.49 -10.18 21.24
CA GLU A 3 0.57 -10.49 20.14
C GLU A 3 0.81 -9.52 18.97
N GLN A 4 1.02 -10.05 17.77
CA GLN A 4 1.23 -9.23 16.57
C GLN A 4 -0.08 -8.53 16.21
N ARG A 5 -0.01 -7.21 16.04
CA ARG A 5 -1.13 -6.33 15.74
C ARG A 5 -0.91 -5.60 14.42
N TYR A 6 -1.99 -5.25 13.76
CA TYR A 6 -2.00 -4.53 12.49
C TYR A 6 -2.90 -3.33 12.57
N PHE A 7 -2.51 -2.23 11.93
CA PHE A 7 -3.45 -1.14 11.70
C PHE A 7 -4.54 -1.60 10.73
N ILE A 8 -5.78 -1.35 11.10
CA ILE A 8 -6.96 -1.55 10.26
C ILE A 8 -7.75 -0.27 10.16
N PHE A 9 -8.23 0.06 8.96
CA PHE A 9 -9.28 1.04 8.77
C PHE A 9 -10.66 0.35 8.74
N LYS A 10 -11.54 0.71 9.66
CA LYS A 10 -12.94 0.26 9.69
C LYS A 10 -13.83 1.33 10.30
N TYR A 11 -15.05 1.47 9.79
CA TYR A 11 -16.06 2.37 10.33
C TYR A 11 -15.55 3.82 10.55
N GLY A 12 -14.84 4.36 9.55
CA GLY A 12 -14.31 5.72 9.57
C GLY A 12 -13.09 5.96 10.46
N CYS A 13 -12.49 4.93 11.08
CA CYS A 13 -11.37 5.12 12.00
C CYS A 13 -10.28 4.05 11.87
N TYR A 14 -9.09 4.39 12.39
CA TYR A 14 -7.97 3.49 12.49
C TYR A 14 -7.95 2.80 13.85
N GLU A 15 -7.87 1.48 13.85
CA GLU A 15 -7.74 0.64 15.02
C GLU A 15 -6.60 -0.37 14.86
N HIS A 16 -6.32 -1.11 15.93
CA HIS A 16 -5.45 -2.28 15.86
C HIS A 16 -6.27 -3.56 15.80
N LEU A 17 -5.98 -4.43 14.82
CA LEU A 17 -6.51 -5.78 14.72
C LEU A 17 -5.43 -6.80 15.09
N CYS A 18 -5.75 -7.77 15.93
CA CYS A 18 -4.82 -8.84 16.24
C CYS A 18 -4.80 -9.91 15.13
N VAL A 19 -3.70 -10.65 15.04
CA VAL A 19 -3.55 -11.71 14.04
C VAL A 19 -4.62 -12.80 14.13
N HIS A 20 -5.12 -13.10 15.35
CA HIS A 20 -6.19 -14.09 15.55
C HIS A 20 -7.49 -13.64 14.88
N ASP A 21 -7.85 -12.36 15.01
CA ASP A 21 -9.07 -11.81 14.42
C ASP A 21 -8.96 -11.72 12.89
N ILE A 22 -7.76 -11.45 12.34
CA ILE A 22 -7.51 -11.51 10.88
C ILE A 22 -7.85 -12.90 10.33
N VAL A 23 -7.42 -13.96 11.03
CA VAL A 23 -7.70 -15.35 10.61
C VAL A 23 -9.20 -15.64 10.67
N LYS A 24 -9.93 -15.06 11.63
CA LYS A 24 -11.38 -15.18 11.71
C LYS A 24 -12.07 -14.55 10.49
N TYR A 25 -11.71 -13.31 10.13
CA TYR A 25 -12.23 -12.66 8.92
C TYR A 25 -11.87 -13.41 7.63
N ALA A 26 -10.69 -14.04 7.57
CA ALA A 26 -10.29 -14.80 6.39
C ALA A 26 -11.03 -16.15 6.23
N ARG A 27 -11.52 -16.73 7.32
CA ARG A 27 -12.23 -18.03 7.33
C ARG A 27 -13.74 -17.89 7.20
N GLU A 28 -14.30 -16.79 7.69
CA GLU A 28 -15.73 -16.50 7.62
C GLU A 28 -16.08 -15.82 6.28
N GLN A 29 -15.78 -16.49 5.17
CA GLN A 29 -16.30 -16.10 3.86
C GLN A 29 -17.76 -16.56 3.72
N ASP A 30 -18.69 -15.74 4.23
CA ASP A 30 -20.06 -15.48 3.72
C ASP A 30 -21.03 -15.04 4.85
N PRO A 31 -21.67 -13.84 4.79
CA PRO A 31 -21.29 -12.62 4.08
C PRO A 31 -20.67 -11.64 5.09
N SER A 32 -19.46 -11.94 5.56
CA SER A 32 -18.69 -11.03 6.41
C SER A 32 -17.88 -10.07 5.51
N PRO A 33 -17.76 -8.78 5.86
CA PRO A 33 -17.13 -7.80 4.98
C PRO A 33 -15.71 -8.21 4.58
N PHE A 34 -15.39 -8.06 3.30
CA PHE A 34 -14.10 -8.46 2.74
C PHE A 34 -12.95 -7.73 3.44
N LEU A 35 -11.92 -8.46 3.86
CA LEU A 35 -10.73 -7.89 4.49
C LEU A 35 -9.65 -7.63 3.43
N TRP A 36 -9.33 -6.37 3.22
CA TRP A 36 -8.31 -5.90 2.28
C TRP A 36 -6.96 -5.72 2.96
N SER A 37 -5.89 -5.83 2.17
CA SER A 37 -4.51 -5.62 2.63
C SER A 37 -3.78 -4.68 1.70
N ALA A 38 -3.09 -3.69 2.26
CA ALA A 38 -2.29 -2.73 1.51
C ALA A 38 -0.85 -2.70 2.02
N ARG A 39 0.10 -2.69 1.10
CA ARG A 39 1.54 -2.70 1.35
C ARG A 39 2.09 -1.28 1.25
N LEU A 40 2.47 -0.72 2.38
CA LEU A 40 2.97 0.66 2.49
C LEU A 40 4.21 0.87 1.61
N GLY A 41 5.17 -0.03 1.69
CA GLY A 41 6.42 0.07 0.93
C GLY A 41 6.24 0.04 -0.58
N THR A 42 5.10 -0.45 -1.09
CA THR A 42 4.89 -0.64 -2.52
C THR A 42 3.75 0.19 -3.08
N GLY A 43 2.90 0.77 -2.24
CA GLY A 43 1.67 1.43 -2.67
C GLY A 43 0.67 0.51 -3.36
N LEU A 44 0.66 -0.79 -3.01
CA LEU A 44 -0.29 -1.76 -3.59
C LEU A 44 -1.33 -2.18 -2.57
N LEU A 45 -2.61 -2.14 -2.96
CA LEU A 45 -3.69 -2.87 -2.31
C LEU A 45 -3.87 -4.24 -2.96
N GLY A 46 -4.26 -5.22 -2.17
CA GLY A 46 -4.41 -6.61 -2.58
C GLY A 46 -5.26 -7.40 -1.61
N LEU A 47 -5.35 -8.70 -1.90
CA LEU A 47 -6.02 -9.67 -1.03
C LEU A 47 -5.10 -10.03 0.14
N THR A 48 -5.67 -10.30 1.31
CA THR A 48 -4.95 -10.83 2.47
C THR A 48 -4.29 -12.18 2.18
N SER A 49 -4.78 -12.91 1.17
CA SER A 49 -4.27 -14.20 0.68
C SER A 49 -3.28 -14.08 -0.49
N CYS A 50 -2.79 -12.88 -0.83
CA CYS A 50 -1.94 -12.66 -1.99
C CYS A 50 -0.64 -13.50 -1.97
N PRO A 51 -0.34 -14.35 -2.97
CA PRO A 51 0.83 -15.22 -2.96
C PRO A 51 2.17 -14.48 -3.03
N ALA A 52 2.25 -13.35 -3.73
CA ALA A 52 3.41 -12.46 -3.68
C ALA A 52 3.57 -11.80 -2.31
N GLY A 53 2.48 -11.71 -1.55
CA GLY A 53 2.45 -11.27 -0.17
C GLY A 53 2.58 -12.40 0.88
N ASN A 54 2.35 -13.67 0.51
CA ASN A 54 2.18 -14.81 1.42
C ASN A 54 3.47 -15.33 2.08
N LYS A 55 4.54 -14.54 2.11
CA LYS A 55 5.58 -14.72 3.16
C LYS A 55 5.13 -14.09 4.49
N GLY A 56 3.92 -14.46 4.92
CA GLY A 56 3.38 -14.21 6.24
C GLY A 56 3.08 -12.76 6.62
N PRO A 57 2.50 -12.59 7.83
CA PRO A 57 2.33 -11.31 8.50
C PRO A 57 3.68 -10.57 8.63
N LYS A 58 3.96 -9.64 7.70
CA LYS A 58 5.05 -8.66 7.85
C LYS A 58 4.73 -7.75 9.04
N SER A 59 5.72 -7.08 9.62
CA SER A 59 5.51 -6.21 10.78
C SER A 59 4.40 -5.16 10.55
N ASP A 60 3.83 -4.66 11.64
CA ASP A 60 2.78 -3.64 11.71
C ASP A 60 3.05 -2.40 10.85
N ASN A 61 4.32 -2.06 10.62
CA ASN A 61 4.78 -0.96 9.78
C ASN A 61 4.88 -1.27 8.28
N GLU A 62 4.50 -2.47 7.83
CA GLU A 62 4.57 -2.87 6.41
C GLU A 62 3.19 -3.01 5.75
N VAL A 63 2.16 -3.25 6.57
CA VAL A 63 0.82 -3.60 6.12
C VAL A 63 -0.23 -2.77 6.83
N LEU A 64 -1.12 -2.20 6.04
CA LEU A 64 -2.37 -1.61 6.49
C LEU A 64 -3.52 -2.54 6.05
N LEU A 65 -4.49 -2.76 6.92
CA LEU A 65 -5.70 -3.52 6.62
C LEU A 65 -6.89 -2.59 6.46
N ALA A 66 -7.93 -3.04 5.77
CA ALA A 66 -9.18 -2.31 5.71
C ALA A 66 -10.38 -3.24 5.52
N LEU A 67 -11.53 -2.86 6.08
CA LEU A 67 -12.72 -3.70 6.11
C LEU A 67 -13.80 -3.19 5.14
N GLY A 68 -14.30 -4.10 4.29
CA GLY A 68 -15.43 -3.83 3.39
C GLY A 68 -15.15 -2.77 2.32
N ASP A 69 -16.21 -2.29 1.68
CA ASP A 69 -16.12 -1.32 0.58
C ASP A 69 -15.61 0.04 1.05
N GLU A 70 -16.00 0.48 2.25
CA GLU A 70 -15.51 1.71 2.85
C GLU A 70 -13.98 1.67 3.03
N GLY A 71 -13.47 0.55 3.53
CA GLY A 71 -12.04 0.32 3.66
C GLY A 71 -11.32 0.26 2.32
N LEU A 72 -11.94 -0.35 1.31
CA LEU A 72 -11.40 -0.41 -0.04
C LEU A 72 -11.31 0.98 -0.68
N VAL A 73 -12.38 1.78 -0.58
CA VAL A 73 -12.41 3.17 -1.03
C VAL A 73 -11.31 3.97 -0.34
N LYS A 74 -11.17 3.81 0.98
CA LYS A 74 -10.13 4.50 1.75
C LYS A 74 -8.72 4.17 1.23
N PHE A 75 -8.45 2.94 0.83
CA PHE A 75 -7.17 2.60 0.22
C PHE A 75 -6.92 3.34 -1.10
N VAL A 76 -7.94 3.49 -1.95
CA VAL A 76 -7.80 4.25 -3.18
C VAL A 76 -7.58 5.73 -2.90
N GLU A 77 -8.30 6.32 -1.93
CA GLU A 77 -8.09 7.69 -1.46
C GLU A 77 -6.66 7.92 -0.94
N LEU A 78 -6.11 6.93 -0.21
CA LEU A 78 -4.75 6.99 0.33
C LEU A 78 -3.68 6.81 -0.76
N GLY A 79 -4.05 6.59 -2.02
CA GLY A 79 -3.15 6.50 -3.15
C GLY A 79 -2.70 5.08 -3.50
N PHE A 80 -3.30 4.03 -2.90
CA PHE A 80 -2.99 2.64 -3.24
C PHE A 80 -3.63 2.22 -4.57
N ILE A 81 -2.91 1.36 -5.31
CA ILE A 81 -3.37 0.80 -6.59
C ILE A 81 -3.42 -0.72 -6.52
N THR A 82 -4.09 -1.37 -7.47
CA THR A 82 -4.27 -2.83 -7.46
C THR A 82 -2.95 -3.59 -7.63
N CYS A 83 -2.77 -4.62 -6.80
CA CYS A 83 -1.68 -5.57 -6.94
C CYS A 83 -1.90 -6.44 -8.19
N PRO A 84 -0.95 -6.46 -9.15
CA PRO A 84 -1.11 -7.22 -10.39
C PRO A 84 -1.03 -8.73 -10.18
N VAL A 85 -0.57 -9.20 -9.00
CA VAL A 85 -0.37 -10.62 -8.72
C VAL A 85 -1.64 -11.28 -8.19
N CYS A 86 -2.23 -10.73 -7.12
CA CYS A 86 -3.45 -11.30 -6.55
C CYS A 86 -4.73 -10.73 -7.15
N ARG A 87 -4.62 -9.74 -8.05
CA ARG A 87 -5.74 -9.18 -8.83
C ARG A 87 -6.98 -8.88 -7.96
N PRO A 88 -6.87 -7.98 -6.96
CA PRO A 88 -8.03 -7.64 -6.13
C PRO A 88 -9.20 -7.05 -6.94
N ASP A 89 -8.88 -6.50 -8.12
CA ASP A 89 -9.84 -6.07 -9.14
C ASP A 89 -10.76 -7.17 -9.68
N SER A 90 -10.42 -8.45 -9.50
CA SER A 90 -11.28 -9.56 -9.92
C SER A 90 -12.36 -9.93 -8.90
N VAL A 91 -12.43 -9.24 -7.76
CA VAL A 91 -13.47 -9.45 -6.76
C VAL A 91 -14.75 -8.76 -7.23
N ASP A 92 -15.88 -9.47 -7.16
CA ASP A 92 -17.18 -8.93 -7.55
C ASP A 92 -17.50 -7.63 -6.80
N GLY A 93 -17.98 -6.63 -7.53
CA GLY A 93 -18.29 -5.31 -6.98
C GLY A 93 -17.09 -4.38 -6.77
N PHE A 94 -15.84 -4.82 -6.99
CA PHE A 94 -14.64 -4.00 -6.79
C PHE A 94 -14.72 -2.63 -7.48
N TRP A 95 -14.98 -2.62 -8.80
CA TRP A 95 -15.03 -1.37 -9.56
C TRP A 95 -16.23 -0.50 -9.18
N ALA A 96 -17.37 -1.13 -8.85
CA ALA A 96 -18.55 -0.40 -8.39
C ALA A 96 -18.26 0.35 -7.08
N ALA A 97 -17.47 -0.24 -6.18
CA ALA A 97 -17.05 0.38 -4.93
C ALA A 97 -16.09 1.56 -5.16
N VAL A 98 -15.04 1.39 -5.99
CA VAL A 98 -13.95 2.37 -6.06
C VAL A 98 -13.95 3.30 -7.27
N GLY A 99 -14.77 3.04 -8.29
CA GLY A 99 -14.62 3.70 -9.59
C GLY A 99 -14.69 5.22 -9.53
N LYS A 100 -15.56 5.76 -8.67
CA LYS A 100 -15.65 7.21 -8.41
C LYS A 100 -14.35 7.76 -7.82
N THR A 101 -13.88 7.17 -6.72
CA THR A 101 -12.65 7.60 -6.05
C THR A 101 -11.41 7.42 -6.93
N ALA A 102 -11.36 6.35 -7.72
CA ALA A 102 -10.28 6.12 -8.68
C ALA A 102 -10.26 7.23 -9.76
N ASN A 103 -11.42 7.68 -10.22
CA ASN A 103 -11.53 8.82 -11.12
C ASN A 103 -11.02 10.11 -10.48
N GLU A 104 -11.44 10.40 -9.25
CA GLU A 104 -11.02 11.60 -8.52
C GLU A 104 -9.51 11.61 -8.25
N MET A 105 -8.93 10.47 -7.89
CA MET A 105 -7.52 10.35 -7.52
C MET A 105 -6.57 10.24 -8.72
N TYR A 106 -6.98 9.58 -9.81
CA TYR A 106 -6.09 9.22 -10.91
C TYR A 106 -6.58 9.66 -12.29
N GLY A 107 -7.78 10.26 -12.39
CA GLY A 107 -8.37 10.68 -13.66
C GLY A 107 -8.65 9.51 -14.61
N VAL A 108 -8.98 8.33 -14.07
CA VAL A 108 -9.35 7.13 -14.84
C VAL A 108 -10.85 6.92 -14.83
N CYS A 109 -11.41 6.42 -15.93
CA CYS A 109 -12.86 6.26 -16.11
C CYS A 109 -13.32 4.81 -16.19
N SER A 110 -12.38 3.85 -16.18
CA SER A 110 -12.67 2.42 -16.26
C SER A 110 -11.74 1.58 -15.40
N LEU A 111 -12.16 0.33 -15.14
CA LEU A 111 -11.33 -0.63 -14.43
C LEU A 111 -10.05 -0.92 -15.21
N GLU A 112 -10.14 -1.03 -16.53
CA GLU A 112 -9.01 -1.30 -17.43
C GLU A 112 -7.94 -0.23 -17.31
N GLU A 113 -8.33 1.05 -17.26
CA GLU A 113 -7.41 2.16 -17.04
C GLU A 113 -6.79 2.15 -15.64
N PHE A 114 -7.57 1.78 -14.62
CA PHE A 114 -7.10 1.74 -13.23
C PHE A 114 -6.07 0.63 -12.98
N ILE A 115 -6.20 -0.50 -13.67
CA ILE A 115 -5.25 -1.62 -13.55
C ILE A 115 -4.04 -1.50 -14.48
N ASP A 116 -4.10 -0.65 -15.50
CA ASP A 116 -3.01 -0.43 -16.45
C ASP A 116 -1.81 0.25 -15.77
N LYS A 117 -0.69 -0.49 -15.69
CA LYS A 117 0.55 0.01 -15.08
C LYS A 117 1.35 0.94 -15.98
N GLY A 118 1.01 1.04 -17.27
CA GLY A 118 1.47 2.10 -18.15
C GLY A 118 0.79 3.44 -17.83
N ARG A 119 -0.48 3.40 -17.42
CA ARG A 119 -1.25 4.59 -17.01
C ARG A 119 -0.95 4.99 -15.57
N ILE A 120 -1.00 4.03 -14.66
CA ILE A 120 -0.78 4.23 -13.22
C ILE A 120 0.39 3.33 -12.78
N PRO A 121 1.65 3.82 -12.87
CA PRO A 121 2.83 3.01 -12.59
C PRO A 121 2.90 2.62 -11.12
N PHE A 122 3.84 1.75 -10.78
CA PHE A 122 4.10 1.38 -9.40
C PHE A 122 4.91 2.47 -8.70
N ASP A 123 4.28 3.27 -7.83
CA ASP A 123 4.92 4.41 -7.16
C ASP A 123 4.37 4.64 -5.75
N ALA A 124 5.18 4.31 -4.73
CA ALA A 124 4.84 4.53 -3.33
C ALA A 124 4.89 6.02 -2.92
N ARG A 125 5.46 6.93 -3.72
CA ARG A 125 5.43 8.39 -3.44
C ARG A 125 4.01 8.93 -3.44
N ARG A 126 3.10 8.32 -4.19
CA ARG A 126 1.71 8.80 -4.32
C ARG A 126 0.88 8.60 -3.06
N LEU A 127 1.34 7.74 -2.15
CA LEU A 127 0.61 7.51 -0.93
C LEU A 127 0.47 8.82 -0.13
N ALA A 128 -0.66 8.97 0.54
CA ALA A 128 -0.95 10.08 1.46
C ALA A 128 -0.14 9.93 2.76
N TRP A 129 1.18 10.06 2.68
CA TRP A 129 2.11 9.85 3.80
C TRP A 129 1.83 10.77 4.99
N GLU A 130 1.37 11.99 4.74
CA GLU A 130 0.94 12.97 5.75
C GLU A 130 -0.23 12.45 6.60
N GLU A 131 -1.07 11.57 6.05
CA GLU A 131 -2.15 10.91 6.77
C GLU A 131 -1.68 9.60 7.40
N LEU A 132 -0.92 8.80 6.65
CA LEU A 132 -0.52 7.44 7.04
C LEU A 132 0.48 7.42 8.19
N LEU A 133 1.55 8.23 8.13
CA LEU A 133 2.66 8.13 9.08
C LEU A 133 2.28 8.56 10.50
N PRO A 134 1.47 9.62 10.72
CA PRO A 134 0.99 9.95 12.06
C PRO A 134 0.14 8.84 12.71
N VAL A 135 -0.56 8.04 11.90
CA VAL A 135 -1.38 6.92 12.37
C VAL A 135 -0.51 5.70 12.70
N ILE A 136 0.33 5.29 11.74
CA ILE A 136 1.13 4.07 11.85
C ILE A 136 2.33 4.26 12.80
N GLY A 137 2.80 5.50 12.94
CA GLY A 137 3.88 5.88 13.83
C GLY A 137 5.27 5.40 13.40
N ARG A 138 5.40 4.75 12.24
CA ARG A 138 6.66 4.19 11.71
C ARG A 138 6.64 4.12 10.18
N THR A 139 7.83 4.15 9.58
CA THR A 139 8.02 3.91 8.15
C THR A 139 8.17 2.41 7.85
N PRO A 140 7.80 1.95 6.64
CA PRO A 140 8.20 0.63 6.17
C PRO A 140 9.72 0.54 6.05
N GLY A 141 10.26 -0.67 5.93
CA GLY A 141 11.70 -0.89 5.80
C GLY A 141 12.28 -0.31 4.50
N ARG A 142 11.47 -0.23 3.44
CA ARG A 142 11.83 0.40 2.16
C ARG A 142 10.62 0.85 1.36
N LEU A 143 10.82 1.81 0.47
CA LEU A 143 9.84 2.22 -0.54
C LEU A 143 10.30 1.80 -1.94
N TYR A 144 9.34 1.31 -2.71
CA TYR A 144 9.52 1.04 -4.13
C TYR A 144 8.92 2.15 -4.97
N LEU A 145 9.74 2.66 -5.88
CA LEU A 145 9.44 3.75 -6.80
C LEU A 145 9.63 3.28 -8.26
N PRO A 146 9.10 4.01 -9.26
CA PRO A 146 9.38 3.74 -10.67
C PRO A 146 10.88 3.92 -10.97
N PRO A 147 11.47 3.18 -11.93
CA PRO A 147 12.83 3.43 -12.37
C PRO A 147 12.98 4.79 -13.06
N GLY A 148 14.19 5.33 -13.09
CA GLY A 148 14.52 6.54 -13.86
C GLY A 148 14.16 7.88 -13.21
N LEU A 149 13.76 7.89 -11.93
CA LEU A 149 13.65 9.13 -11.15
C LEU A 149 15.00 9.85 -11.05
N ASP A 150 14.94 11.17 -11.06
CA ASP A 150 16.11 12.01 -10.86
C ASP A 150 16.43 12.20 -9.37
N GLU A 151 17.58 12.78 -9.06
CA GLU A 151 17.96 13.04 -7.67
C GLU A 151 17.03 14.04 -6.98
N SER A 152 16.44 14.98 -7.73
CA SER A 152 15.55 16.01 -7.20
C SER A 152 14.22 15.43 -6.69
N ASP A 153 13.71 14.39 -7.35
CA ASP A 153 12.55 13.59 -6.93
C ASP A 153 12.80 12.97 -5.54
N ILE A 154 13.99 12.39 -5.36
CA ILE A 154 14.36 11.71 -4.12
C ILE A 154 14.59 12.71 -2.99
N VAL A 155 15.26 13.84 -3.27
CA VAL A 155 15.45 14.93 -2.31
C VAL A 155 14.10 15.53 -1.89
N SER A 156 13.17 15.69 -2.83
CA SER A 156 11.81 16.17 -2.56
C SER A 156 11.05 15.20 -1.65
N LEU A 157 11.17 13.89 -1.90
CA LEU A 157 10.57 12.86 -1.05
C LEU A 157 11.19 12.84 0.35
N LYS A 158 12.51 12.96 0.47
CA LYS A 158 13.21 13.07 1.76
C LYS A 158 12.72 14.27 2.55
N SER A 159 12.59 15.43 1.89
CA SER A 159 12.07 16.65 2.51
C SER A 159 10.62 16.49 2.95
N ARG A 160 9.80 15.81 2.16
CA ARG A 160 8.40 15.49 2.50
C ARG A 160 8.32 14.66 3.78
N PHE A 161 9.06 13.56 3.87
CA PHE A 161 9.13 12.73 5.08
C PHE A 161 9.62 13.52 6.29
N GLY A 162 10.67 14.33 6.12
CA GLY A 162 11.20 15.19 7.16
C GLY A 162 10.17 16.19 7.72
N ARG A 163 9.32 16.77 6.87
CA ARG A 163 8.22 17.66 7.32
C ARG A 163 7.14 16.94 8.14
N ILE A 164 6.94 15.64 7.92
CA ILE A 164 6.00 14.81 8.70
C ILE A 164 6.64 14.38 10.03
N GLY A 165 7.96 14.51 10.17
CA GLY A 165 8.71 14.09 11.37
C GLY A 165 9.28 12.67 11.28
N PHE A 166 9.42 12.13 10.06
CA PHE A 166 9.96 10.79 9.82
C PHE A 166 11.21 10.83 8.94
N ALA A 167 12.15 9.92 9.21
CA ALA A 167 13.25 9.68 8.28
C ALA A 167 12.73 8.97 7.02
N LEU A 168 13.29 9.31 5.86
CA LEU A 168 13.02 8.54 4.64
C LEU A 168 13.65 7.15 4.77
N PRO A 169 12.89 6.05 4.66
CA PRO A 169 13.46 4.71 4.61
C PRO A 169 14.26 4.49 3.32
N GLU A 170 14.85 3.31 3.15
CA GLU A 170 15.55 2.97 1.91
C GLU A 170 14.61 3.08 0.70
N VAL A 171 15.04 3.77 -0.35
CA VAL A 171 14.26 3.97 -1.58
C VAL A 171 14.95 3.33 -2.77
N GLY A 172 14.16 2.74 -3.67
CA GLY A 172 14.68 2.03 -4.84
C GLY A 172 13.56 1.56 -5.75
N TYR A 173 13.91 0.80 -6.78
CA TYR A 173 12.96 0.22 -7.73
C TYR A 173 13.10 -1.30 -7.77
N TYR A 174 12.04 -1.96 -8.23
CA TYR A 174 12.08 -3.41 -8.42
C TYR A 174 12.97 -3.77 -9.61
N ASP A 175 13.99 -4.59 -9.37
CA ASP A 175 14.93 -5.05 -10.38
C ASP A 175 15.05 -6.57 -10.34
N HIS A 176 14.43 -7.25 -11.30
CA HIS A 176 14.43 -8.72 -11.39
C HIS A 176 15.83 -9.33 -11.57
N LYS A 177 16.84 -8.54 -11.97
CA LYS A 177 18.22 -8.99 -12.18
C LYS A 177 19.07 -8.87 -10.92
N SER A 178 18.67 -8.05 -9.96
CA SER A 178 19.35 -7.93 -8.67
C SER A 178 19.00 -9.10 -7.74
N GLU A 179 19.97 -9.55 -6.94
CA GLU A 179 19.79 -10.68 -6.00
C GLU A 179 18.66 -10.40 -4.99
N ALA A 180 18.59 -9.16 -4.49
CA ALA A 180 17.56 -8.71 -3.54
C ALA A 180 16.23 -8.29 -4.21
N ARG A 181 16.13 -8.37 -5.55
CA ARG A 181 15.04 -7.84 -6.36
C ARG A 181 14.71 -6.36 -6.08
N PHE A 182 15.74 -5.60 -5.76
CA PHE A 182 15.68 -4.21 -5.35
C PHE A 182 16.99 -3.50 -5.72
N SER A 183 16.87 -2.43 -6.47
CA SER A 183 17.98 -1.56 -6.84
C SER A 183 17.78 -0.20 -6.19
N ARG A 184 18.69 0.16 -5.27
CA ARG A 184 18.61 1.36 -4.44
C ARG A 184 18.91 2.62 -5.26
N TYR A 185 18.19 3.70 -5.01
CA TYR A 185 18.60 5.03 -5.46
C TYR A 185 19.78 5.55 -4.63
N THR A 186 20.86 5.95 -5.30
CA THR A 186 21.97 6.64 -4.68
C THR A 186 21.73 8.14 -4.75
N ILE A 187 21.76 8.81 -3.60
CA ILE A 187 21.72 10.27 -3.50
C ILE A 187 23.16 10.71 -3.29
N SER A 188 23.64 11.67 -4.07
CA SER A 188 25.01 12.16 -3.97
C SER A 188 25.12 13.03 -2.72
N GLY A 189 25.95 12.63 -1.75
CA GLY A 189 26.32 13.50 -0.62
C GLY A 189 25.43 13.46 0.62
N SER A 190 24.80 12.33 0.94
CA SER A 190 24.18 12.10 2.25
C SER A 190 24.84 10.94 2.99
N ASP A 191 25.92 11.26 3.72
CA ASP A 191 26.26 10.66 5.00
C ASP A 191 25.71 11.54 6.12
#